data_AF-A0A9X2SXH2-F1
#
_entry.id   AF-A0A9X2SXH2-F1
#
_cell.length_a   1.000
_cell.length_b   1.000
_cell.length_c   1.000
_cell.angle_alpha   90.00
_cell.angle_beta   90.00
_cell.angle_gamma   90.00
#
_symmetry.space_group_name_H-M   'P 1'
#
loop_
_entity.id
_entity.type
_entity.pdbx_description
1 polymer ?
#
loop_
_entity_poly.entity_id
_entity_poly.type
_entity_poly.pdbx_seq_one_letter_code
_entity_poly.pdbx_strand_id
1 'polypeptide(L)'
;MFLKKRLYLTTIITFAIWSLLLWNHFHGGVPSHHILAREDLPEISNWWGGILLPLLTLFLSYRVEKRLEKSLGVSAVKTKIPESVIIGFVAALLYGITLATFFSFGNEEVPGYLLIGIFGISLFYPTYRAECLLGFVIGMTYTFGAILPTGIGTILALIGAVIYLGIRPAILFFVHKVRKLAIGK
;
A
#
# COMPACT_ATOMS: atom_id res chain seq x y z
N MET A 1 -13.40 20.44 -2.47
CA MET A 1 -11.99 20.56 -2.03
C MET A 1 -11.24 19.23 -2.11
N PHE A 2 -11.83 18.13 -1.63
CA PHE A 2 -11.19 16.80 -1.69
C PHE A 2 -11.05 16.26 -3.13
N LEU A 3 -12.05 16.44 -4.00
CA LEU A 3 -11.94 16.14 -5.44
C LEU A 3 -10.73 16.84 -6.08
N LYS A 4 -10.50 18.13 -5.78
CA LYS A 4 -9.33 18.88 -6.29
C LYS A 4 -8.04 18.25 -5.78
N LYS A 5 -7.91 17.98 -4.47
CA LYS A 5 -6.73 17.32 -3.88
C LYS A 5 -6.47 15.94 -4.48
N ARG A 6 -7.53 15.15 -4.70
CA ARG A 6 -7.48 13.85 -5.35
C ARG A 6 -6.98 13.96 -6.79
N LEU A 7 -7.54 14.88 -7.57
CA LEU A 7 -7.09 15.15 -8.94
C LEU A 7 -5.64 15.64 -8.96
N TYR A 8 -5.23 16.55 -8.06
CA TYR A 8 -3.83 16.96 -7.94
C TYR A 8 -2.90 15.78 -7.70
N LEU A 9 -3.22 14.92 -6.73
CA LEU A 9 -2.41 13.73 -6.43
C LEU A 9 -2.35 12.79 -7.64
N THR A 10 -3.49 12.52 -8.27
CA THR A 10 -3.54 11.70 -9.49
C THR A 10 -2.70 12.31 -10.61
N THR A 11 -2.83 13.61 -10.87
CA THR A 11 -2.05 14.30 -11.90
C THR A 11 -0.56 14.21 -11.63
N ILE A 12 -0.11 14.43 -10.40
CA ILE A 12 1.30 14.27 -10.01
C ILE A 12 1.77 12.85 -10.28
N ILE A 13 1.01 11.84 -9.85
CA ILE A 13 1.36 10.42 -10.04
C ILE A 13 1.35 10.04 -11.52
N THR A 14 0.38 10.52 -12.30
CA THR A 14 0.33 10.34 -13.76
C THR A 14 1.57 10.91 -14.42
N PHE A 15 1.94 12.17 -14.12
CA PHE A 15 3.13 12.76 -14.69
C PHE A 15 4.40 11.99 -14.28
N ALA A 16 4.50 11.56 -13.03
CA ALA A 16 5.64 10.77 -12.55
C ALA A 16 5.77 9.43 -13.29
N ILE A 17 4.69 8.65 -13.41
CA ILE A 17 4.76 7.34 -14.08
C ILE A 17 5.00 7.48 -15.58
N TRP A 18 4.38 8.45 -16.26
CA TRP A 18 4.63 8.66 -17.68
C TRP A 18 6.02 9.18 -17.95
N SER A 19 6.57 10.05 -17.09
CA SER A 19 7.97 10.48 -17.20
C SER A 19 8.93 9.30 -17.04
N LEU A 20 8.68 8.41 -16.09
CA LEU A 20 9.48 7.19 -15.90
C LEU A 20 9.38 6.24 -17.10
N LEU A 21 8.18 6.01 -17.63
CA LEU A 21 7.98 5.14 -18.79
C LEU A 21 8.61 5.71 -20.06
N LEU A 22 8.50 7.03 -20.28
CA LEU A 22 9.16 7.71 -21.39
C LEU A 22 10.68 7.61 -21.25
N TRP A 23 11.23 7.85 -20.05
CA TRP A 23 12.65 7.68 -19.79
C TRP A 23 13.12 6.28 -20.17
N ASN A 24 12.43 5.26 -19.67
CA ASN A 24 12.75 3.85 -19.97
C ASN A 24 12.63 3.55 -21.47
N HIS A 25 11.60 4.07 -22.15
CA HIS A 25 11.44 3.90 -23.59
C HIS A 25 12.66 4.40 -24.39
N PHE A 26 13.26 5.53 -23.99
CA PHE A 26 14.44 6.09 -24.64
C PHE A 26 15.78 5.52 -24.13
N HIS A 27 15.82 4.83 -22.99
CA HIS A 27 17.04 4.35 -22.32
C HIS A 27 17.09 2.82 -22.14
N GLY A 28 16.63 2.07 -23.14
CA GLY A 28 16.74 0.59 -23.14
C GLY A 28 15.42 -0.17 -23.21
N GLY A 29 14.30 0.54 -23.37
CA GLY A 29 12.97 -0.04 -23.49
C GLY A 29 12.23 -0.09 -22.14
N VAL A 30 10.90 -0.22 -22.20
CA VAL A 30 10.08 -0.35 -21.00
C VAL A 30 10.20 -1.78 -20.47
N PRO A 31 10.68 -1.98 -19.22
CA PRO A 31 10.84 -3.31 -18.67
C PRO A 31 9.53 -4.07 -18.59
N SER A 32 9.65 -5.38 -18.66
CA SER A 32 8.57 -6.31 -18.42
C SER A 32 9.05 -7.29 -17.33
N HIS A 33 8.15 -7.70 -16.45
CA HIS A 33 8.48 -8.54 -15.30
C HIS A 33 7.69 -9.83 -15.35
N HIS A 34 8.39 -10.96 -15.20
CA HIS A 34 7.75 -12.23 -14.94
C HIS A 34 7.12 -12.26 -13.55
N ILE A 35 5.94 -12.89 -13.47
CA ILE A 35 5.25 -13.08 -12.19
C ILE A 35 6.14 -13.89 -11.24
N LEU A 36 6.26 -13.44 -9.98
CA LEU A 36 7.06 -14.10 -8.93
C LEU A 36 8.54 -14.34 -9.31
N ALA A 37 9.09 -13.54 -10.23
CA ALA A 37 10.45 -13.70 -10.75
C ALA A 37 10.73 -15.10 -11.32
N ARG A 38 9.71 -15.78 -11.87
CA ARG A 38 9.88 -17.07 -12.54
C ARG A 38 9.66 -16.96 -14.04
N GLU A 39 10.67 -17.33 -14.82
CA GLU A 39 10.67 -17.21 -16.28
C GLU A 39 9.59 -18.07 -16.97
N ASP A 40 9.07 -19.11 -16.30
CA ASP A 40 7.99 -19.97 -16.80
C ASP A 40 6.60 -19.32 -16.71
N LEU A 41 6.46 -18.20 -16.00
CA LEU A 41 5.21 -17.47 -15.83
C LEU A 41 5.09 -16.29 -16.80
N PRO A 42 3.86 -15.85 -17.15
CA PRO A 42 3.68 -14.77 -18.12
C PRO A 42 4.33 -13.47 -17.66
N GLU A 43 4.95 -12.80 -18.62
CA GLU A 43 5.62 -11.52 -18.43
C GLU A 43 4.61 -10.37 -18.54
N ILE A 44 4.71 -9.40 -17.64
CA ILE A 44 3.82 -8.23 -17.61
C ILE A 44 4.63 -6.97 -17.85
N SER A 45 4.29 -6.23 -18.90
CA SER A 45 4.96 -4.98 -19.23
C SER A 45 4.58 -3.83 -18.30
N ASN A 46 5.57 -3.02 -17.93
CA ASN A 46 5.38 -1.84 -17.09
C ASN A 46 4.56 -0.73 -17.77
N TRP A 47 4.32 -0.80 -19.08
CA TRP A 47 3.43 0.11 -19.81
C TRP A 47 2.04 0.22 -19.17
N TRP A 48 1.51 -0.89 -18.68
CA TRP A 48 0.21 -0.91 -18.00
C TRP A 48 0.19 -0.04 -16.73
N GLY A 49 1.35 0.22 -16.13
CA GLY A 49 1.48 1.14 -15.01
C GLY A 49 1.04 2.57 -15.34
N GLY A 50 1.19 3.02 -16.60
CA GLY A 50 0.77 4.34 -17.05
C GLY A 50 -0.75 4.56 -16.96
N ILE A 51 -1.54 3.48 -17.00
CA ILE A 51 -3.00 3.51 -16.86
C ILE A 51 -3.41 3.07 -15.44
N LEU A 52 -2.80 2.00 -14.93
CA LEU A 52 -3.15 1.41 -13.64
C LEU A 52 -2.90 2.37 -12.49
N LEU A 53 -1.73 3.02 -12.43
CA LEU A 53 -1.34 3.82 -11.27
C LEU A 53 -2.24 5.07 -11.09
N PRO A 54 -2.61 5.81 -12.15
CA PRO A 54 -3.60 6.89 -12.06
C PRO A 54 -4.98 6.40 -11.58
N LEU A 55 -5.48 5.29 -12.14
CA LEU A 55 -6.78 4.72 -11.77
C LEU A 55 -6.78 4.22 -10.32
N LEU A 56 -5.72 3.54 -9.91
CA LEU A 56 -5.52 3.06 -8.55
C LEU A 56 -5.48 4.23 -7.57
N THR A 57 -4.76 5.29 -7.91
CA THR A 57 -4.69 6.53 -7.11
C THR A 57 -6.09 7.13 -6.92
N LEU A 58 -6.86 7.27 -8.00
CA LEU A 58 -8.23 7.79 -7.93
C LEU A 58 -9.12 6.93 -7.04
N PHE A 59 -9.09 5.62 -7.25
CA PHE A 59 -9.90 4.66 -6.52
C PHE A 59 -9.55 4.63 -5.03
N LEU A 60 -8.27 4.47 -4.68
CA LEU A 60 -7.83 4.38 -3.29
C LEU A 60 -8.02 5.70 -2.55
N SER A 61 -7.74 6.84 -3.19
CA SER A 61 -8.00 8.15 -2.60
C SER A 61 -9.49 8.39 -2.36
N TYR A 62 -10.36 7.93 -3.26
CA TYR A 62 -11.81 7.95 -3.05
C TYR A 62 -12.24 7.07 -1.87
N ARG A 63 -11.66 5.88 -1.72
CA ARG A 63 -11.92 5.03 -0.55
C ARG A 63 -11.50 5.67 0.76
N VAL A 64 -10.36 6.38 0.78
CA VAL A 64 -9.93 7.17 1.93
C VAL A 64 -10.94 8.28 2.24
N GLU A 65 -11.36 9.04 1.22
CA GLU A 65 -12.38 10.09 1.34
C GLU A 65 -13.66 9.58 2.00
N LYS A 66 -14.23 8.50 1.45
CA LYS A 66 -15.49 7.92 1.95
C LYS A 66 -15.38 7.42 3.38
N ARG A 67 -14.23 6.84 3.75
CA ARG A 67 -13.97 6.43 5.13
C ARG A 67 -13.92 7.62 6.07
N LEU A 68 -13.22 8.68 5.68
CA LEU A 68 -13.10 9.90 6.48
C LEU A 68 -14.45 10.61 6.63
N GLU A 69 -15.27 10.67 5.57
CA GLU A 69 -16.62 11.25 5.62
C GLU A 69 -17.49 10.54 6.65
N LYS A 70 -17.39 9.21 6.72
CA LYS A 70 -18.13 8.40 7.70
C LYS A 70 -17.65 8.62 9.14
N SER A 71 -16.35 8.81 9.35
CA SER A 71 -15.77 8.91 10.70
C SER A 71 -15.79 10.32 11.30
N LEU A 72 -15.62 11.35 10.46
CA LEU A 72 -15.44 12.75 10.91
C LEU A 72 -16.58 13.68 10.47
N GLY A 73 -17.48 13.21 9.61
CA GLY A 73 -18.51 14.04 8.98
C GLY A 73 -17.99 14.82 7.76
N VAL A 74 -18.90 15.13 6.83
CA VAL A 74 -18.57 15.71 5.50
C VAL A 74 -17.84 17.05 5.61
N SER A 75 -18.15 17.87 6.62
CA SER A 75 -17.56 19.21 6.79
C SER A 75 -16.10 19.18 7.23
N ALA A 76 -15.72 18.25 8.12
CA ALA A 76 -14.34 18.12 8.61
C ALA A 76 -13.37 17.60 7.54
N VAL A 77 -13.84 16.73 6.63
CA VAL A 77 -13.03 16.19 5.53
C VAL A 77 -12.66 17.25 4.50
N LYS A 78 -13.49 18.29 4.33
CA LYS A 78 -13.23 19.35 3.36
C LYS A 78 -12.04 20.22 3.75
N THR A 79 -11.73 20.37 5.03
CA THR A 79 -10.73 21.33 5.52
C THR A 79 -9.32 20.72 5.56
N LYS A 80 -9.11 19.59 6.25
CA LYS A 80 -7.77 19.01 6.45
C LYS A 80 -7.77 17.48 6.27
N ILE A 81 -6.66 16.94 5.74
CA ILE A 81 -6.41 15.49 5.73
C ILE A 81 -5.84 15.11 7.10
N PRO A 82 -6.39 14.10 7.80
CA PRO A 82 -5.86 13.69 9.10
C PRO A 82 -4.42 13.21 9.01
N GLU A 83 -3.62 13.51 10.03
CA GLU A 83 -2.19 13.12 10.09
C GLU A 83 -2.01 11.60 10.03
N SER A 84 -2.94 10.82 10.58
CA SER A 84 -2.89 9.36 10.50
C SER A 84 -2.92 8.81 9.07
N VAL A 85 -3.60 9.50 8.14
CA VAL A 85 -3.62 9.12 6.71
C VAL A 85 -2.28 9.43 6.06
N ILE A 86 -1.70 10.60 6.38
CA ILE A 86 -0.39 11.02 5.84
C ILE A 86 0.71 10.08 6.35
N ILE A 87 0.73 9.81 7.66
CA ILE A 87 1.70 8.90 8.29
C ILE A 87 1.55 7.49 7.70
N GLY A 88 0.33 6.98 7.55
CA GLY A 88 0.09 5.66 6.94
C GLY A 88 0.60 5.57 5.50
N PHE A 89 0.32 6.59 4.68
CA PHE A 89 0.84 6.68 3.32
C PHE A 89 2.37 6.73 3.28
N VAL A 90 2.97 7.66 4.02
CA VAL A 90 4.44 7.86 4.02
C VAL A 90 5.16 6.65 4.58
N ALA A 91 4.68 6.06 5.66
CA ALA A 91 5.28 4.85 6.23
C ALA A 91 5.24 3.70 5.23
N ALA A 92 4.11 3.47 4.55
CA ALA A 92 4.01 2.41 3.55
C ALA A 92 4.84 2.69 2.29
N LEU A 93 4.98 3.97 1.90
CA LEU A 93 5.85 4.39 0.81
C LEU A 93 7.32 4.08 1.13
N LEU A 94 7.81 4.51 2.29
CA LEU A 94 9.18 4.22 2.74
C LEU A 94 9.42 2.72 2.90
N TYR A 95 8.40 1.99 3.35
CA TYR A 95 8.45 0.55 3.47
C TYR A 95 8.61 -0.14 2.11
N GLY A 96 7.82 0.27 1.12
CA GLY A 96 7.94 -0.21 -0.27
C GLY A 96 9.31 0.12 -0.87
N ILE A 97 9.78 1.36 -0.71
CA ILE A 97 11.12 1.78 -1.18
C ILE A 97 12.23 0.93 -0.55
N THR A 98 12.14 0.69 0.77
CA THR A 98 13.13 -0.13 1.50
C THR A 98 13.17 -1.55 0.95
N LEU A 99 12.00 -2.17 0.79
CA LEU A 99 11.88 -3.52 0.24
C LEU A 99 12.43 -3.58 -1.20
N ALA A 100 12.04 -2.63 -2.04
CA ALA A 100 12.54 -2.51 -3.42
C ALA A 100 14.06 -2.34 -3.49
N THR A 101 14.64 -1.54 -2.59
CA THR A 101 16.08 -1.28 -2.54
C THR A 101 16.86 -2.54 -2.18
N PHE A 102 16.45 -3.27 -1.13
CA PHE A 102 17.12 -4.52 -0.74
C PHE A 102 17.02 -5.60 -1.82
N PHE A 103 15.87 -5.69 -2.49
CA PHE A 103 15.72 -6.59 -3.63
C PHE A 103 16.63 -6.20 -4.80
N SER A 104 16.73 -4.90 -5.13
CA SER A 104 17.63 -4.41 -6.19
C SER A 104 19.11 -4.65 -5.87
N PHE A 105 19.49 -4.78 -4.60
CA PHE A 105 20.84 -5.18 -4.19
C PHE A 105 21.08 -6.70 -4.21
N GLY A 106 20.10 -7.50 -4.66
CA GLY A 106 20.22 -8.96 -4.74
C GLY A 106 20.10 -9.65 -3.38
N ASN A 107 19.66 -8.94 -2.33
CA ASN A 107 19.38 -9.57 -1.04
C ASN A 107 17.95 -10.12 -1.05
N GLU A 108 17.80 -11.43 -1.16
CA GLU A 108 16.49 -12.09 -1.20
C GLU A 108 15.88 -12.31 0.18
N GLU A 109 16.70 -12.38 1.23
CA GLU A 109 16.24 -12.66 2.61
C GLU A 109 15.51 -11.47 3.23
N VAL A 110 16.08 -10.26 3.10
CA VAL A 110 15.53 -9.05 3.74
C VAL A 110 14.14 -8.68 3.21
N PRO A 111 13.87 -8.67 1.90
CA PRO A 111 12.51 -8.49 1.38
C PRO A 111 11.54 -9.54 1.92
N GLY A 112 11.96 -10.80 2.05
CA GLY A 112 11.17 -11.87 2.66
C GLY A 112 10.79 -11.55 4.11
N TYR A 113 11.78 -11.14 4.93
CA TYR A 113 11.53 -10.74 6.31
C TYR A 113 10.64 -9.50 6.43
N LEU A 114 10.77 -8.53 5.53
CA LEU A 114 9.87 -7.40 5.45
C LEU A 114 8.44 -7.90 5.17
N LEU A 115 8.22 -8.65 4.08
CA LEU A 115 6.89 -9.18 3.74
C LEU A 115 6.21 -9.94 4.89
N ILE A 116 6.96 -10.66 5.71
CA ILE A 116 6.42 -11.33 6.90
C ILE A 116 6.21 -10.33 8.05
N GLY A 117 7.17 -9.43 8.27
CA GLY A 117 7.14 -8.41 9.33
C GLY A 117 5.94 -7.47 9.26
N ILE A 118 5.40 -7.21 8.06
CA ILE A 118 4.18 -6.40 7.91
C ILE A 118 2.97 -7.03 8.64
N PHE A 119 2.93 -8.35 8.79
CA PHE A 119 1.86 -9.04 9.53
C PHE A 119 1.97 -8.79 11.04
N GLY A 120 3.19 -8.70 11.58
CA GLY A 120 3.42 -8.26 12.95
C GLY A 120 2.95 -6.82 13.17
N ILE A 121 3.29 -5.92 12.24
CA ILE A 121 2.82 -4.51 12.27
C ILE A 121 1.28 -4.46 12.19
N SER A 122 0.67 -5.34 11.40
CA SER A 122 -0.79 -5.42 11.20
C SER A 122 -1.56 -5.76 12.47
N LEU A 123 -0.91 -6.30 13.51
CA LEU A 123 -1.54 -6.54 14.80
C LEU A 123 -1.82 -5.24 15.56
N PHE A 124 -0.99 -4.22 15.37
CA PHE A 124 -1.06 -2.95 16.10
C PHE A 124 -1.65 -1.83 15.23
N TYR A 125 -1.36 -1.84 13.93
CA TYR A 125 -1.74 -0.79 12.99
C TYR A 125 -2.57 -1.35 11.82
N PRO A 126 -3.56 -0.59 11.31
CA PRO A 126 -4.41 -1.03 10.21
C PRO A 126 -3.70 -0.86 8.86
N THR A 127 -2.77 -1.76 8.56
CA THR A 127 -1.97 -1.82 7.31
C THR A 127 -2.82 -2.00 6.05
N TYR A 128 -3.99 -2.60 6.18
CA TYR A 128 -4.95 -2.83 5.07
C TYR A 128 -5.61 -1.57 4.51
N ARG A 129 -5.33 -0.41 5.11
CA ARG A 129 -5.94 0.86 4.70
C ARG A 129 -5.46 1.27 3.31
N ALA A 130 -6.36 1.91 2.57
CA ALA A 130 -6.14 2.32 1.18
C ALA A 130 -4.92 3.25 1.00
N GLU A 131 -4.65 4.15 1.95
CA GLU A 131 -3.46 5.00 1.93
C GLU A 131 -2.15 4.19 2.03
N CYS A 132 -2.14 3.10 2.81
CA CYS A 132 -0.97 2.24 2.96
C CYS A 132 -0.72 1.45 1.67
N LEU A 133 -1.79 0.89 1.08
CA LEU A 133 -1.68 0.19 -0.19
C LEU A 133 -1.15 1.12 -1.30
N LEU A 134 -1.67 2.35 -1.39
CA LEU A 134 -1.21 3.31 -2.38
C LEU A 134 0.26 3.67 -2.18
N GLY A 135 0.67 3.97 -0.94
CA GLY A 135 2.06 4.28 -0.62
C GLY A 135 3.00 3.13 -1.00
N PHE A 136 2.66 1.90 -0.59
CA PHE A 136 3.44 0.71 -0.91
C PHE A 136 3.60 0.50 -2.42
N VAL A 137 2.51 0.58 -3.19
CA VAL A 137 2.56 0.39 -4.66
C VAL A 137 3.45 1.43 -5.32
N ILE A 138 3.30 2.70 -4.95
CA ILE A 138 4.14 3.79 -5.51
C ILE A 138 5.62 3.55 -5.17
N GLY A 139 5.92 3.19 -3.92
CA GLY A 139 7.31 2.96 -3.48
C GLY A 139 8.01 1.82 -4.20
N MET A 140 7.24 0.84 -4.67
CA MET A 140 7.73 -0.33 -5.39
C MET A 140 7.74 -0.15 -6.92
N THR A 141 7.07 0.89 -7.44
CA THR A 141 6.79 1.03 -8.88
C THR A 141 8.05 1.17 -9.72
N TYR A 142 9.10 1.80 -9.19
CA TYR A 142 10.36 1.96 -9.93
C TYR A 142 11.03 0.62 -10.23
N THR A 143 11.05 -0.30 -9.26
CA THR A 143 11.77 -1.58 -9.37
C THR A 143 10.94 -2.69 -10.01
N PHE A 144 9.62 -2.73 -9.74
CA PHE A 144 8.76 -3.85 -10.13
C PHE A 144 7.57 -3.47 -11.03
N GLY A 145 7.49 -2.20 -11.45
CA GLY A 145 6.31 -1.65 -12.09
C GLY A 145 5.11 -1.56 -11.16
N ALA A 146 3.95 -1.16 -11.69
CA ALA A 146 2.76 -0.94 -10.88
C ALA A 146 1.93 -2.21 -10.64
N ILE A 147 1.94 -3.17 -11.56
CA ILE A 147 1.04 -4.34 -11.50
C ILE A 147 1.42 -5.30 -10.38
N LEU A 148 2.69 -5.73 -10.33
CA LEU A 148 3.13 -6.72 -9.34
C LEU A 148 2.94 -6.21 -7.90
N PRO A 149 3.35 -4.98 -7.54
CA PRO A 149 3.11 -4.45 -6.21
C PRO A 149 1.63 -4.24 -5.91
N THR A 150 0.79 -3.96 -6.91
CA THR A 150 -0.66 -3.87 -6.70
C THR A 150 -1.24 -5.24 -6.32
N GLY A 151 -0.85 -6.30 -7.02
CA GLY A 151 -1.28 -7.66 -6.70
C GLY A 151 -0.81 -8.09 -5.30
N ILE A 152 0.49 -8.05 -5.06
CA ILE A 152 1.10 -8.44 -3.78
C ILE A 152 0.56 -7.56 -2.65
N GLY A 153 0.57 -6.23 -2.83
CA GLY A 153 0.08 -5.27 -1.84
C GLY A 153 -1.40 -5.51 -1.47
N THR A 154 -2.24 -5.88 -2.44
CA THR A 154 -3.65 -6.23 -2.18
C THR A 154 -3.76 -7.49 -1.32
N ILE A 155 -2.98 -8.53 -1.60
CA ILE A 155 -2.93 -9.75 -0.79
C ILE A 155 -2.47 -9.42 0.64
N LEU A 156 -1.38 -8.66 0.78
CA LEU A 156 -0.88 -8.22 2.09
C LEU A 156 -1.92 -7.40 2.85
N ALA A 157 -2.65 -6.52 2.17
CA ALA A 157 -3.72 -5.73 2.76
C ALA A 157 -4.88 -6.63 3.22
N LEU A 158 -5.28 -7.65 2.45
CA LEU A 158 -6.34 -8.57 2.86
C LEU A 158 -5.94 -9.37 4.11
N ILE A 159 -4.73 -9.90 4.14
CA ILE A 159 -4.20 -10.61 5.32
C ILE A 159 -4.11 -9.65 6.52
N GLY A 160 -3.58 -8.45 6.31
CA GLY A 160 -3.52 -7.40 7.33
C GLY A 160 -4.91 -7.02 7.86
N ALA A 161 -5.95 -7.05 7.03
CA ALA A 161 -7.33 -6.81 7.44
C ALA A 161 -7.83 -7.93 8.35
N VAL A 162 -7.58 -9.20 8.00
CA VAL A 162 -7.93 -10.35 8.85
C VAL A 162 -7.23 -10.27 10.21
N ILE A 163 -5.94 -9.92 10.23
CA ILE A 163 -5.17 -9.77 11.46
C ILE A 163 -5.74 -8.64 12.33
N TYR A 164 -5.93 -7.46 11.75
CA TYR A 164 -6.33 -6.27 12.52
C TYR A 164 -7.80 -6.30 12.96
N LEU A 165 -8.70 -6.80 12.10
CA LEU A 165 -10.15 -6.80 12.35
C LEU A 165 -10.65 -8.09 13.01
N GLY A 166 -9.93 -9.21 12.86
CA GLY A 166 -10.32 -10.51 13.41
C GLY A 166 -9.44 -10.95 14.58
N ILE A 167 -8.14 -11.14 14.32
CA ILE A 167 -7.22 -11.71 15.31
C ILE A 167 -7.01 -10.78 16.51
N ARG A 168 -6.76 -9.49 16.26
CA ARG A 168 -6.54 -8.50 17.32
C ARG A 168 -7.70 -8.43 18.33
N PRO A 169 -8.97 -8.22 17.93
CA PRO A 169 -10.07 -8.18 18.90
C PRO A 169 -10.28 -9.51 19.62
N ALA A 170 -10.03 -10.66 18.97
CA ALA A 170 -10.07 -11.95 19.64
C ALA A 170 -9.04 -12.02 20.77
N ILE A 171 -7.78 -11.63 20.52
CA ILE A 171 -6.73 -11.57 21.54
C ILE A 171 -7.14 -10.64 22.69
N LEU A 172 -7.62 -9.44 22.38
CA LEU A 172 -8.04 -8.47 23.41
C LEU A 172 -9.21 -9.00 24.25
N PHE A 173 -10.16 -9.70 23.63
CA PHE A 173 -11.27 -10.35 24.32
C PHE A 173 -10.78 -11.44 25.29
N PHE A 174 -9.89 -12.32 24.85
CA PHE A 174 -9.32 -13.36 25.70
C PHE A 174 -8.52 -12.77 26.87
N VAL A 175 -7.67 -11.77 26.61
CA VAL A 175 -6.90 -11.08 27.66
C VAL A 175 -7.83 -10.43 28.69
N HIS A 176 -8.90 -9.76 28.23
CA HIS A 176 -9.88 -9.16 29.14
C HIS A 176 -10.60 -10.22 29.99
N LYS A 177 -11.01 -11.34 29.37
CA LYS A 177 -11.70 -12.43 30.06
C LYS A 177 -10.82 -13.09 31.13
N VAL A 178 -9.55 -13.37 30.81
CA VAL A 178 -8.58 -13.92 31.77
C VAL A 178 -8.32 -12.94 32.91
N ARG A 179 -8.13 -11.65 32.61
CA ARG A 179 -7.92 -10.62 33.63
C ARG A 179 -9.12 -10.50 34.58
N LYS A 180 -10.35 -10.58 34.06
CA LYS A 180 -11.57 -10.55 34.88
C LYS A 180 -11.66 -11.75 35.83
N LEU A 181 -11.27 -12.94 35.39
CA LEU A 181 -11.24 -14.15 36.23
C LEU A 181 -10.13 -14.09 37.30
N ALA A 182 -9.00 -13.44 37.00
CA ALA A 182 -7.89 -13.30 37.94
C ALA A 182 -8.14 -12.25 39.03
N ILE A 183 -8.90 -11.18 38.74
CA ILE A 183 -9.24 -10.09 39.68
C ILE A 183 -10.56 -10.36 40.43
N GLY A 184 -11.41 -11.26 39.91
CA GLY A 184 -12.66 -11.69 40.56
C GLY A 184 -12.50 -12.76 41.65
N LYS A 185 -11.26 -13.12 42.01
CA LYS A 185 -10.88 -13.82 43.24
C LYS A 185 -10.20 -12.82 44.17
#